data_AF-K2EDV2-F1
#
_entry.id   AF-K2EDV2-F1
#
_cell.length_a   1.000
_cell.length_b   1.000
_cell.length_c   1.000
_cell.angle_alpha   90.00
_cell.angle_beta   90.00
_cell.angle_gamma   90.00
#
_symmetry.space_group_name_H-M   'P 1'
#
loop_
_entity.id
_entity.type
_entity.pdbx_description
1 polymer ?
#
loop_
_entity_poly.entity_id
_entity_poly.type
_entity_poly.pdbx_seq_one_letter_code
_entity_poly.pdbx_strand_id
1 'polypeptide(L)'
;MIATILDQLQELLDAEKQNAIPEAEVVEVVTGTLKANINTTKHLMSDLGWSKCAVKWGGVDYARQLWMRPGFSVDRGNLFGPDGFEDGLATHLGHEVEVI
;
A
#
# COMPACT_ATOMS: atom_id res chain seq x y z
N MET A 1 -0.80 -3.72 26.99
CA MET A 1 -1.73 -4.58 26.22
C MET A 1 -0.91 -5.32 25.19
N ILE A 2 -1.27 -6.56 24.83
CA ILE A 2 -0.52 -7.31 23.81
C ILE A 2 -0.87 -6.69 22.45
N ALA A 3 0.04 -5.92 21.87
CA ALA A 3 -0.10 -5.43 20.50
C ALA A 3 -0.21 -6.64 19.56
N THR A 4 -1.32 -6.73 18.82
CA THR A 4 -1.51 -7.81 17.86
C THR A 4 -0.65 -7.55 16.62
N ILE A 5 -0.49 -8.54 15.75
CA ILE A 5 0.23 -8.36 14.47
C ILE A 5 -0.44 -7.25 13.63
N LEU A 6 -1.76 -7.10 13.76
CA LEU A 6 -2.54 -6.07 13.09
C LEU A 6 -2.17 -4.65 13.57
N ASP A 7 -2.07 -4.48 14.89
CA ASP A 7 -1.68 -3.21 15.53
C ASP A 7 -0.27 -2.80 15.09
N GLN A 8 0.69 -3.73 15.13
CA GLN A 8 2.05 -3.50 14.65
C GLN A 8 2.10 -3.14 13.16
N LEU A 9 1.30 -3.81 12.31
CA LEU A 9 1.22 -3.48 10.90
C LEU A 9 0.65 -2.07 10.70
N GLN A 10 -0.40 -1.70 11.44
CA GLN A 10 -0.98 -0.36 11.38
C GLN A 10 0.03 0.72 11.78
N GLU A 11 0.76 0.51 12.88
CA GLU A 11 1.79 1.44 13.35
C GLU A 11 2.90 1.63 12.32
N LEU A 12 3.35 0.55 11.68
CA LEU A 12 4.37 0.61 10.62
C LEU A 12 3.87 1.41 9.41
N LEU A 13 2.65 1.12 8.94
CA LEU A 13 2.05 1.81 7.79
C LEU A 13 1.80 3.31 8.08
N ASP A 14 1.37 3.64 9.30
CA ASP A 14 1.12 5.03 9.70
C ASP A 14 2.43 5.80 9.92
N ALA A 15 3.48 5.14 10.44
CA ALA A 15 4.81 5.71 10.59
C ALA A 15 5.44 6.09 9.23
N GLU A 16 5.22 5.27 8.21
CA GLU A 16 5.67 5.54 6.83
C GLU A 16 4.78 6.58 6.09
N LYS A 17 3.66 7.01 6.69
CA LYS A 17 2.67 7.91 6.07
C LYS A 17 2.20 7.47 4.69
N GLN A 18 2.21 6.16 4.44
CA GLN A 18 1.80 5.60 3.17
C GLN A 18 0.28 5.59 3.07
N ASN A 19 -0.25 6.27 2.05
CA ASN A 19 -1.68 6.28 1.77
C ASN A 19 -2.06 5.18 0.77
N ALA A 20 -1.09 4.73 -0.02
CA ALA A 20 -1.19 3.57 -0.88
C ALA A 20 0.13 2.80 -0.85
N ILE A 21 0.06 1.46 -0.94
CA ILE A 21 1.23 0.59 -0.89
C ILE A 21 1.05 -0.61 -1.85
N PRO A 22 2.08 -0.98 -2.64
CA PRO A 22 2.04 -2.17 -3.48
C PRO A 22 1.91 -3.44 -2.63
N GLU A 23 1.21 -4.45 -3.13
CA GLU A 23 1.14 -5.75 -2.43
C GLU A 23 2.53 -6.34 -2.18
N ALA A 24 3.48 -6.16 -3.10
CA ALA A 24 4.86 -6.62 -2.93
C ALA A 24 5.53 -6.04 -1.67
N GLU A 25 5.40 -4.72 -1.46
CA GLU A 25 5.93 -4.03 -0.28
C GLU A 25 5.25 -4.50 1.00
N VAL A 26 3.91 -4.62 1.00
CA VAL A 26 3.18 -5.14 2.18
C VAL A 26 3.65 -6.56 2.52
N VAL A 27 3.84 -7.39 1.50
CA VAL A 27 4.36 -8.75 1.68
C VAL A 27 5.77 -8.72 2.27
N GLU A 28 6.64 -7.83 1.81
CA GLU A 28 7.98 -7.66 2.36
C GLU A 28 7.94 -7.24 3.84
N VAL A 29 7.11 -6.26 4.20
CA VAL A 29 6.92 -5.83 5.59
C VAL A 29 6.35 -6.96 6.46
N VAL A 30 5.33 -7.68 5.97
CA VAL A 30 4.67 -8.74 6.75
C VAL A 30 5.58 -9.96 6.92
N THR A 31 6.31 -10.36 5.90
CA THR A 31 7.19 -11.54 5.95
C THR A 31 8.56 -11.24 6.57
N GLY A 32 9.11 -10.05 6.31
CA GLY A 32 10.41 -9.60 6.81
C GLY A 32 10.34 -9.07 8.24
N THR A 33 9.48 -8.07 8.48
CA THR A 33 9.38 -7.39 9.78
C THR A 33 8.53 -8.19 10.76
N LEU A 34 7.31 -8.55 10.36
CA LEU A 34 6.36 -9.23 11.25
C LEU A 34 6.56 -10.75 11.30
N LYS A 35 7.41 -11.32 10.43
CA LYS A 35 7.64 -12.77 10.27
C LYS A 35 6.34 -13.58 10.14
N ALA A 36 5.31 -12.94 9.60
CA ALA A 36 4.00 -13.52 9.39
C ALA A 36 3.88 -14.13 7.99
N ASN A 37 2.84 -14.94 7.79
CA ASN A 37 2.65 -15.64 6.53
C ASN A 37 2.09 -14.68 5.46
N ILE A 38 2.59 -14.74 4.24
CA ILE A 38 2.06 -13.97 3.10
C ILE A 38 0.54 -14.12 2.92
N ASN A 39 -0.02 -15.30 3.22
CA ASN A 39 -1.46 -15.55 3.14
C ASN A 39 -2.24 -14.72 4.16
N THR A 40 -1.63 -14.38 5.29
CA THR A 40 -2.25 -13.52 6.31
C THR A 40 -2.24 -12.06 5.92
N THR A 41 -1.36 -11.61 5.02
CA THR A 41 -1.30 -10.22 4.56
C THR A 41 -2.65 -9.71 4.06
N LYS A 42 -3.33 -10.47 3.21
CA LYS A 42 -4.65 -10.09 2.69
C LYS A 42 -5.68 -9.93 3.81
N HIS A 43 -5.66 -10.84 4.79
CA HIS A 43 -6.55 -10.78 5.94
C HIS A 43 -6.25 -9.57 6.81
N LEU A 44 -4.98 -9.34 7.14
CA LEU A 44 -4.53 -8.20 7.94
C LEU A 44 -4.92 -6.87 7.29
N MET A 45 -4.60 -6.68 6.00
CA MET A 45 -4.96 -5.45 5.28
C MET A 45 -6.48 -5.26 5.20
N SER A 46 -7.25 -6.33 4.97
CA SER A 46 -8.71 -6.24 4.97
C SER A 46 -9.28 -5.88 6.35
N ASP A 47 -8.68 -6.40 7.42
CA ASP A 47 -9.08 -6.14 8.80
C ASP A 47 -8.74 -4.70 9.23
N LEU A 48 -7.64 -4.14 8.71
CA LEU A 48 -7.31 -2.71 8.79
C LEU A 48 -8.28 -1.81 7.98
N GLY A 49 -9.19 -2.39 7.20
CA GLY A 49 -10.10 -1.66 6.32
C GLY A 49 -9.47 -1.16 5.02
N TRP A 50 -8.27 -1.63 4.67
CA TRP A 50 -7.63 -1.29 3.41
C TRP A 50 -8.30 -2.03 2.26
N SER A 51 -8.36 -1.36 1.11
CA SER A 51 -8.98 -1.88 -0.11
C SER A 51 -7.92 -2.25 -1.13
N LYS A 52 -8.08 -3.42 -1.75
CA LYS A 52 -7.19 -3.90 -2.81
C LYS A 52 -7.71 -3.49 -4.19
N CYS A 53 -6.84 -2.92 -5.02
CA CYS A 53 -7.14 -2.57 -6.40
C CYS A 53 -6.01 -2.99 -7.35
N ALA A 54 -6.36 -3.29 -8.61
CA ALA A 54 -5.39 -3.53 -9.66
C ALA A 54 -5.23 -2.27 -10.51
N VAL A 55 -4.06 -1.63 -10.46
CA VAL A 55 -3.80 -0.39 -11.19
C VAL A 55 -2.44 -0.41 -11.86
N LYS A 56 -2.34 0.29 -12.99
CA LYS A 56 -1.09 0.52 -13.72
C LYS A 56 -0.57 1.90 -13.33
N TRP A 57 0.70 2.00 -12.93
CA TRP A 57 1.39 3.25 -12.64
C TRP A 57 2.85 3.16 -13.11
N GLY A 58 3.56 4.28 -13.18
CA GLY A 58 5.00 4.29 -13.48
C GLY A 58 5.39 3.77 -14.87
N GLY A 59 4.49 3.86 -15.86
CA GLY A 59 4.77 3.41 -17.24
C GLY A 59 4.82 1.89 -17.43
N VAL A 60 4.41 1.11 -16.42
CA VAL A 60 4.46 -0.34 -16.47
C VAL A 60 3.23 -0.88 -17.21
N ASP A 61 3.43 -1.81 -18.14
CA ASP A 61 2.34 -2.31 -19.00
C ASP A 61 1.35 -3.24 -18.26
N TYR A 62 1.77 -3.79 -17.11
CA TYR A 62 0.94 -4.69 -16.29
C TYR A 62 0.31 -3.99 -15.08
N ALA A 63 -0.93 -4.39 -14.77
CA ALA A 63 -1.62 -3.92 -13.57
C ALA A 63 -1.03 -4.61 -12.34
N ARG A 64 -0.58 -3.80 -11.38
CA ARG A 64 -0.03 -4.27 -10.10
C ARG A 64 -1.12 -4.19 -9.04
N GLN A 65 -1.03 -5.11 -8.07
CA GLN A 65 -1.91 -5.10 -6.92
C GLN A 65 -1.46 -4.00 -5.96
N LEU A 66 -2.37 -3.08 -5.65
CA LEU A 66 -2.16 -1.95 -4.78
C LEU A 66 -3.17 -2.00 -3.64
N TRP A 67 -2.70 -1.76 -2.43
CA TRP A 67 -3.52 -1.56 -1.26
C TRP A 67 -3.69 -0.07 -1.00
N MET A 68 -4.92 0.36 -0.79
CA MET A 68 -5.28 1.76 -0.53
C MET A 68 -5.89 1.88 0.85
N ARG A 69 -5.46 2.91 1.58
CA ARG A 69 -6.02 3.24 2.88
C ARG A 69 -7.52 3.60 2.74
N PRO A 70 -8.38 3.25 3.70
CA PRO A 70 -9.78 3.69 3.68
C PRO A 70 -9.88 5.21 3.57
N GLY A 71 -10.74 5.68 2.67
CA GLY A 71 -10.91 7.10 2.34
C GLY A 71 -10.07 7.57 1.15
N PHE A 72 -9.11 6.77 0.69
CA PHE A 72 -8.35 7.04 -0.51
C PHE A 72 -8.88 6.21 -1.69
N SER A 73 -8.70 6.73 -2.90
CA SER A 73 -9.10 6.10 -4.16
C SER A 73 -8.01 6.33 -5.19
N VAL A 74 -7.87 5.39 -6.12
CA VAL A 74 -6.92 5.55 -7.22
C VAL A 74 -7.66 5.58 -8.53
N ASP A 75 -7.34 6.56 -9.36
CA ASP A 75 -7.79 6.64 -10.75
C ASP A 75 -6.60 6.91 -11.67
N ARG A 76 -6.48 6.14 -12.76
CA ARG A 76 -5.46 6.30 -13.82
C ARG A 76 -4.00 6.47 -13.32
N GLY A 77 -3.65 5.89 -12.18
CA GLY A 77 -2.30 6.01 -11.63
C GLY A 77 -2.09 7.23 -10.71
N ASN A 78 -3.17 7.94 -10.37
CA ASN A 78 -3.18 9.03 -9.40
C ASN A 78 -3.95 8.60 -8.15
N LEU A 79 -3.41 8.93 -6.99
CA LEU A 79 -3.98 8.70 -5.68
C LEU A 79 -4.76 9.94 -5.25
N PHE A 80 -6.05 9.76 -5.00
CA PHE A 80 -6.96 10.75 -4.49
C PHE A 80 -7.27 10.44 -3.05
N GLY A 81 -7.21 11.44 -2.19
CA GLY A 81 -7.56 11.33 -0.78
C GLY A 81 -8.69 12.27 -0.37
N PRO A 82 -9.11 12.18 0.90
CA PRO A 82 -9.97 13.20 1.48
C PRO A 82 -9.27 14.57 1.43
N ASP A 83 -10.05 15.65 1.53
CA ASP A 83 -9.54 17.04 1.51
C ASP A 83 -8.88 17.50 0.19
N GLY A 84 -9.12 16.77 -0.91
CA GLY A 84 -8.56 17.13 -2.21
C GLY A 84 -7.09 16.76 -2.37
N PHE A 85 -6.59 15.83 -1.56
CA PHE A 85 -5.27 15.24 -1.74
C PHE A 85 -5.21 14.56 -3.12
N GLU A 86 -4.23 14.92 -3.93
CA GLU A 86 -3.93 14.31 -5.22
C GLU A 86 -2.42 14.10 -5.31
N ASP A 87 -1.99 12.85 -5.53
CA ASP A 87 -0.58 12.53 -5.69
C ASP A 87 -0.39 11.42 -6.73
N GLY A 88 0.59 11.57 -7.62
CA GLY A 88 0.85 10.56 -8.65
C GLY A 88 1.44 9.30 -8.02
N LEU A 89 0.88 8.12 -8.25
CA LEU A 89 1.38 6.87 -7.65
C LEU A 89 2.84 6.59 -8.01
N ALA A 90 3.31 7.02 -9.19
CA ALA A 90 4.71 6.88 -9.56
C ALA A 90 5.64 7.67 -8.62
N THR A 91 5.26 8.89 -8.26
CA THR A 91 5.97 9.75 -7.31
C THR A 91 5.79 9.26 -5.88
N HIS A 92 4.56 8.92 -5.50
CA HIS A 92 4.19 8.47 -4.15
C HIS A 92 4.93 7.20 -3.75
N LEU A 93 5.02 6.25 -4.68
CA LEU A 93 5.61 4.93 -4.43
C LEU A 93 7.11 4.87 -4.76
N GLY A 94 7.74 6.02 -5.03
CA GLY A 94 9.18 6.12 -5.15
C GLY A 94 9.81 5.25 -6.25
N HIS A 95 9.05 4.86 -7.29
CA HIS A 95 9.69 4.31 -8.48
C HIS A 95 10.28 5.47 -9.27
N GLU A 96 11.49 5.86 -8.91
CA GLU A 96 12.40 6.60 -9.78
C GLU A 96 12.42 5.87 -11.12
N VAL A 97 11.84 6.52 -12.12
CA VAL A 97 12.09 6.19 -13.51
C VAL A 97 13.53 6.64 -13.76
N GLU A 98 14.50 5.80 -13.46
CA GLU A 98 15.83 5.96 -14.05
C GLU A 98 15.68 5.59 -15.53
N VAL A 99 15.31 6.58 -16.34
CA VAL A 99 15.36 6.49 -17.80
C VAL A 99 16.83 6.62 -18.17
N ILE A 100 17.47 5.48 -18.39
CA ILE A 100 18.77 5.34 -19.09
C ILE A 100 18.65 5.75 -20.55
#